data_AF-A0A3P1SZI3-F1
#
_entry.id   AF-A0A3P1SZI3-F1
#
_cell.length_a   1.000
_cell.length_b   1.000
_cell.length_c   1.000
_cell.angle_alpha   90.00
_cell.angle_beta   90.00
_cell.angle_gamma   90.00
#
_symmetry.space_group_name_H-M   'P 1'
#
loop_
_entity.id
_entity.type
_entity.pdbx_description
1 polymer ?
#
loop_
_entity_poly.entity_id
_entity_poly.type
_entity_poly.pdbx_seq_one_letter_code
_entity_poly.pdbx_strand_id
1 'polypeptide(L)'
;MNHLPFHTAHHWITQLAQLPHPITINEIARVATELSWTPTDRSAAFTYGKPESFLIQVSYNRESEEIFAVTFPLFATKIDNIKERVLAADFYKKYIEQASKAWGAPTDHATSSTATIWRLHDKAYAMIYLRPKKIIASFERHDPNDL
;
A
#
# COMPACT_ATOMS: atom_id res chain seq x y z
N MET A 1 -10.07 11.16 12.51
CA MET A 1 -8.74 10.72 12.02
C MET A 1 -8.81 9.22 11.86
N ASN A 2 -8.60 8.71 10.65
CA ASN A 2 -8.65 7.28 10.38
C ASN A 2 -7.23 6.82 10.05
N HIS A 3 -6.77 5.78 10.75
CA HIS A 3 -5.49 5.14 10.49
C HIS A 3 -5.70 3.63 10.42
N LEU A 4 -5.01 2.98 9.49
CA LEU A 4 -5.06 1.55 9.29
C LEU A 4 -4.01 0.90 10.19
N PRO A 5 -4.36 0.03 11.15
CA PRO A 5 -3.38 -0.63 12.00
C PRO A 5 -2.26 -1.27 11.18
N PHE A 6 -1.00 -1.16 11.63
CA PHE A 6 0.13 -1.71 10.87
C PHE A 6 -0.02 -3.22 10.64
N HIS A 7 -0.50 -3.98 11.62
CA HIS A 7 -0.72 -5.42 11.45
C HIS A 7 -1.68 -5.73 10.29
N THR A 8 -2.70 -4.88 10.07
CA THR A 8 -3.64 -5.02 8.94
C THR A 8 -2.94 -4.71 7.62
N ALA A 9 -2.20 -3.59 7.55
CA ALA A 9 -1.42 -3.24 6.37
C ALA A 9 -0.37 -4.31 6.02
N HIS A 10 0.32 -4.83 7.04
CA HIS A 10 1.31 -5.90 6.93
C HIS A 10 0.67 -7.18 6.40
N HIS A 11 -0.48 -7.58 6.95
CA HIS A 11 -1.23 -8.74 6.48
C HIS A 11 -1.63 -8.59 5.01
N TRP A 12 -2.16 -7.43 4.61
CA TRP A 12 -2.54 -7.16 3.22
C TRP A 12 -1.35 -7.29 2.26
N ILE A 13 -0.24 -6.62 2.57
CA ILE A 13 0.98 -6.68 1.74
C ILE A 13 1.52 -8.11 1.67
N THR A 14 1.47 -8.86 2.79
CA THR A 14 1.92 -10.26 2.82
C THR A 14 1.07 -11.14 1.92
N GLN A 15 -0.26 -11.00 1.95
CA GLN A 15 -1.16 -11.75 1.07
C GLN A 15 -0.96 -11.39 -0.40
N LEU A 16 -0.81 -10.11 -0.72
CA LEU A 16 -0.51 -9.65 -2.09
C LEU A 16 0.83 -10.19 -2.61
N ALA A 17 1.85 -10.23 -1.75
CA ALA A 17 3.17 -10.72 -2.12
C ALA A 17 3.21 -12.24 -2.39
N GLN A 18 2.22 -13.00 -1.87
CA GLN A 18 2.07 -14.44 -2.12
C GLN A 18 1.34 -14.77 -3.42
N LEU A 19 0.75 -13.77 -4.10
CA LEU A 19 0.09 -13.99 -5.38
C LEU A 19 1.09 -14.44 -6.46
N PRO A 20 0.65 -15.29 -7.42
CA PRO A 20 1.49 -15.68 -8.54
C PRO A 20 1.83 -14.47 -9.43
N HIS A 21 2.79 -14.65 -10.33
CA HIS A 21 3.17 -13.64 -11.30
C HIS A 21 2.93 -14.19 -12.72
N PRO A 22 2.29 -13.42 -13.62
CA PRO A 22 1.70 -12.10 -13.38
C PRO A 22 0.48 -12.13 -12.45
N ILE A 23 0.21 -10.99 -11.78
CA ILE A 23 -0.98 -10.85 -10.93
C ILE A 23 -2.13 -10.38 -11.83
N THR A 24 -3.27 -11.05 -11.74
CA THR A 24 -4.49 -10.76 -12.50
C THR A 24 -5.58 -10.14 -11.63
N ILE A 25 -6.57 -9.50 -12.27
CA ILE A 25 -7.72 -8.93 -11.55
C ILE A 25 -8.54 -9.99 -10.79
N ASN A 26 -8.61 -11.22 -11.31
CA ASN A 26 -9.34 -12.32 -10.67
C ASN A 26 -8.68 -12.75 -9.35
N GLU A 27 -7.35 -12.75 -9.31
CA GLU A 27 -6.60 -13.06 -8.08
C GLU A 27 -6.77 -11.98 -7.03
N ILE A 28 -6.77 -10.71 -7.46
CA ILE A 28 -7.10 -9.59 -6.58
C ILE A 28 -8.53 -9.70 -6.06
N ALA A 29 -9.52 -10.04 -6.89
CA ALA A 29 -10.91 -10.19 -6.44
C ALA A 29 -11.06 -11.31 -5.40
N ARG A 30 -10.32 -12.42 -5.56
CA ARG A 30 -10.28 -13.51 -4.58
C ARG A 30 -9.69 -13.03 -3.25
N VAL A 31 -8.49 -12.45 -3.29
CA VAL A 31 -7.81 -11.96 -2.08
C VAL A 31 -8.57 -10.80 -1.43
N ALA A 32 -9.21 -9.93 -2.19
CA ALA A 32 -10.05 -8.85 -1.66
C ALA A 32 -11.13 -9.39 -0.71
N THR A 33 -11.76 -10.52 -1.05
CA THR A 33 -12.75 -11.17 -0.18
C THR A 33 -12.12 -11.64 1.13
N GLU A 34 -10.95 -12.27 1.07
CA GLU A 34 -10.18 -12.73 2.25
C GLU A 34 -9.73 -11.56 3.14
N LEU A 35 -9.41 -10.42 2.52
CA LEU A 35 -9.00 -9.19 3.20
C LEU A 35 -10.16 -8.31 3.68
N SER A 36 -11.41 -8.79 3.53
CA SER A 36 -12.63 -8.03 3.85
C SER A 36 -12.74 -6.69 3.12
N TRP A 37 -12.24 -6.65 1.89
CA TRP A 37 -12.37 -5.53 0.98
C TRP A 37 -13.67 -5.65 0.19
N THR A 38 -14.46 -4.57 0.18
CA THR A 38 -15.72 -4.50 -0.55
C THR A 38 -15.49 -3.82 -1.91
N PRO A 39 -15.92 -4.41 -3.03
CA PRO A 39 -15.81 -3.77 -4.34
C PRO A 39 -16.59 -2.44 -4.38
N THR A 40 -16.09 -1.49 -5.15
CA THR A 40 -16.79 -0.22 -5.42
C THR A 40 -17.47 -0.23 -6.78
N ASP A 41 -18.21 0.83 -7.08
CA ASP A 41 -18.74 1.12 -8.42
C ASP A 41 -17.64 1.45 -9.44
N ARG A 42 -16.42 1.74 -8.98
CA ARG A 42 -15.25 2.00 -9.82
C ARG A 42 -14.52 0.71 -10.13
N SER A 43 -14.14 0.54 -11.39
CA SER A 43 -13.28 -0.57 -11.80
C SER A 43 -11.94 -0.51 -11.05
N ALA A 44 -11.46 -1.68 -10.61
CA ALA A 44 -10.18 -1.85 -9.91
C ALA A 44 -10.05 -1.00 -8.62
N ALA A 45 -11.15 -0.81 -7.89
CA ALA A 45 -11.11 -0.18 -6.58
C ALA A 45 -12.03 -0.87 -5.56
N PHE A 46 -11.54 -0.90 -4.33
CA PHE A 46 -12.20 -1.54 -3.19
C PHE A 46 -12.22 -0.60 -1.99
N THR A 47 -13.02 -0.92 -0.99
CA THR A 47 -13.08 -0.20 0.29
C THR A 47 -12.93 -1.16 1.45
N TYR A 48 -12.40 -0.66 2.57
CA TYR A 48 -12.34 -1.38 3.84
C TYR A 48 -12.94 -0.54 4.97
N GLY A 49 -13.73 -1.20 5.83
CA GLY A 49 -14.46 -0.55 6.93
C GLY A 49 -15.76 0.12 6.48
N LYS A 50 -16.15 1.22 7.14
CA LYS A 50 -17.30 2.02 6.68
C LYS A 50 -17.03 2.54 5.25
N PRO A 51 -18.05 2.66 4.39
CA PRO A 51 -17.89 3.21 3.04
C PRO A 51 -17.03 4.47 3.06
N GLU A 52 -16.05 4.56 2.16
CA GLU A 52 -15.07 5.66 2.02
C GLU A 52 -13.98 5.79 3.10
N SER A 53 -13.89 4.88 4.09
CA SER A 53 -12.88 5.02 5.16
C SER A 53 -11.45 4.76 4.65
N PHE A 54 -11.28 3.72 3.85
CA PHE A 54 -10.01 3.34 3.24
C PHE A 54 -10.30 2.88 1.81
N LEU A 55 -9.96 3.72 0.83
CA LEU A 55 -10.04 3.34 -0.58
C LEU A 55 -8.76 2.59 -0.96
N ILE A 56 -8.91 1.36 -1.42
CA ILE A 56 -7.83 0.55 -2.00
C ILE A 56 -7.92 0.69 -3.51
N GLN A 57 -6.85 1.14 -4.15
CA GLN A 57 -6.78 1.31 -5.60
C GLN A 57 -5.83 0.29 -6.20
N VAL A 58 -6.29 -0.38 -7.25
CA VAL A 58 -5.54 -1.40 -7.97
C VAL A 58 -5.17 -0.81 -9.33
N SER A 59 -3.87 -0.76 -9.62
CA SER A 59 -3.33 -0.22 -10.87
C SER A 59 -2.87 -1.37 -11.75
N TYR A 60 -3.30 -1.35 -13.01
CA TYR A 60 -3.09 -2.43 -13.96
C TYR A 60 -2.86 -1.91 -15.36
N ASN A 61 -2.14 -2.70 -16.17
CA ASN A 61 -2.02 -2.48 -17.60
C ASN A 61 -3.33 -2.92 -18.28
N ARG A 62 -3.95 -2.03 -19.07
CA ARG A 62 -5.24 -2.33 -19.71
C ARG A 62 -5.17 -3.36 -20.83
N GLU A 63 -4.01 -3.53 -21.46
CA GLU A 63 -3.81 -4.47 -22.56
C GLU A 63 -3.52 -5.87 -22.06
N SER A 64 -2.64 -6.01 -21.06
CA SER A 64 -2.29 -7.31 -20.47
C SER A 64 -3.18 -7.70 -19.29
N GLU A 65 -3.99 -6.78 -18.77
CA GLU A 65 -4.75 -6.91 -17.51
C GLU A 65 -3.90 -7.20 -16.26
N GLU A 66 -2.58 -7.05 -16.37
CA GLU A 66 -1.64 -7.34 -15.31
C GLU A 66 -1.63 -6.21 -14.27
N ILE A 67 -1.77 -6.60 -13.00
CA ILE A 67 -1.70 -5.71 -11.86
C ILE A 67 -0.22 -5.43 -11.54
N PHE A 68 0.16 -4.17 -11.54
CA PHE A 68 1.52 -3.75 -11.17
C PHE A 68 1.57 -3.04 -9.80
N ALA A 69 0.44 -2.53 -9.30
CA ALA A 69 0.39 -1.90 -7.98
C ALA A 69 -0.96 -2.01 -7.28
N VAL A 70 -0.92 -2.13 -5.95
CA VAL A 70 -2.09 -2.00 -5.06
C VAL A 70 -1.77 -0.98 -3.98
N THR A 71 -2.51 0.13 -3.96
CA THR A 71 -2.27 1.26 -3.06
C THR A 71 -3.43 1.46 -2.09
N PHE A 72 -3.12 1.81 -0.85
CA PHE A 72 -4.13 2.09 0.17
C PHE A 72 -3.60 3.07 1.25
N PRO A 73 -4.47 3.89 1.84
CA PRO A 73 -4.05 4.82 2.88
C PRO A 73 -3.75 4.09 4.20
N LEU A 74 -2.60 4.37 4.80
CA LEU A 74 -2.29 4.02 6.18
C LEU A 74 -2.80 5.07 7.16
N PHE A 75 -2.79 6.32 6.74
CA PHE A 75 -3.26 7.45 7.51
C PHE A 75 -3.85 8.47 6.54
N ALA A 76 -5.00 9.06 6.89
CA ALA A 76 -5.55 10.18 6.15
C ALA A 76 -6.21 11.18 7.09
N THR A 77 -5.94 12.46 6.86
CA THR A 77 -6.60 13.57 7.55
C THR A 77 -7.34 14.46 6.55
N LYS A 78 -8.52 14.95 6.95
CA LYS A 78 -9.30 15.91 6.15
C LYS A 78 -8.83 17.35 6.39
N ILE A 79 -8.07 17.58 7.45
CA ILE A 79 -7.66 18.92 7.89
C ILE A 79 -6.18 19.09 7.59
N ASP A 80 -5.84 20.17 6.89
CA ASP A 80 -4.45 20.50 6.60
C ASP A 80 -3.97 21.60 7.56
N ASN A 81 -3.48 21.19 8.72
CA ASN A 81 -2.87 22.09 9.69
C ASN A 81 -1.55 21.51 10.21
N ILE A 82 -0.76 22.35 10.88
CA ILE A 82 0.58 21.97 11.38
C ILE A 82 0.50 20.77 12.34
N LYS A 83 -0.51 20.70 13.22
CA LYS A 83 -0.66 19.61 14.18
C LYS A 83 -0.88 18.27 13.48
N GLU A 84 -1.74 18.24 12.48
CA GLU A 84 -2.01 17.05 11.68
C GLU A 84 -0.80 16.60 10.85
N ARG A 85 -0.01 17.56 10.34
CA ARG A 85 1.24 17.26 9.62
C ARG A 85 2.29 16.65 10.54
N VAL A 86 2.46 17.19 11.75
CA VAL A 86 3.36 16.62 12.78
C VAL A 86 2.91 15.21 13.15
N LEU A 87 1.60 15.01 13.36
CA LEU A 87 1.06 13.70 13.67
C LEU A 87 1.26 12.69 12.54
N ALA A 88 1.08 13.09 11.27
CA ALA A 88 1.38 12.26 10.11
C ALA A 88 2.87 11.90 10.04
N ALA A 89 3.78 12.82 10.37
CA ALA A 89 5.22 12.53 10.41
C ALA A 89 5.56 11.53 11.53
N ASP A 90 4.92 11.62 12.70
CA ASP A 90 5.12 10.66 13.80
C ASP A 90 4.55 9.28 13.47
N PHE A 91 3.36 9.21 12.86
CA PHE A 91 2.81 7.95 12.36
C PHE A 91 3.70 7.35 11.28
N TYR A 92 4.24 8.17 10.37
CA TYR A 92 5.14 7.70 9.32
C TYR A 92 6.35 7.00 9.94
N LYS A 93 7.06 7.63 10.88
CA LYS A 93 8.18 7.01 11.60
C LYS A 93 7.79 5.67 12.25
N LYS A 94 6.63 5.59 12.90
CA LYS A 94 6.13 4.36 13.52
C LYS A 94 5.82 3.26 12.50
N TYR A 95 5.31 3.61 11.33
CA TYR A 95 5.10 2.67 10.24
C TYR A 95 6.44 2.18 9.68
N ILE A 96 7.41 3.07 9.47
CA ILE A 96 8.76 2.70 9.01
C ILE A 96 9.43 1.74 10.00
N GLU A 97 9.36 2.03 11.29
CA GLU A 97 9.95 1.17 12.34
C GLU A 97 9.33 -0.24 12.32
N GLN A 98 8.00 -0.33 12.29
CA GLN A 98 7.31 -1.61 12.27
C GLN A 98 7.51 -2.37 10.95
N ALA A 99 7.47 -1.67 9.82
CA ALA A 99 7.79 -2.23 8.51
C ALA A 99 9.21 -2.79 8.48
N SER A 100 10.18 -2.08 9.06
CA SER A 100 11.57 -2.54 9.09
C SER A 100 11.76 -3.76 10.00
N LYS A 101 10.96 -3.88 11.07
CA LYS A 101 10.93 -5.10 11.90
C LYS A 101 10.32 -6.29 11.16
N ALA A 102 9.34 -6.05 10.29
CA ALA A 102 8.63 -7.10 9.57
C ALA A 102 9.34 -7.54 8.27
N TRP A 103 9.93 -6.61 7.53
CA TRP A 103 10.49 -6.82 6.18
C TRP A 103 12.01 -6.65 6.11
N GLY A 104 12.67 -6.34 7.23
CA GLY A 104 14.10 -6.06 7.27
C GLY A 104 14.44 -4.61 6.89
N ALA A 105 15.71 -4.36 6.57
CA ALA A 105 16.16 -3.02 6.20
C ALA A 105 15.51 -2.56 4.87
N PRO A 106 15.14 -1.27 4.73
CA PRO A 106 14.71 -0.72 3.45
C PRO A 106 15.86 -0.75 2.43
N THR A 107 15.55 -0.70 1.14
CA THR A 107 16.55 -0.77 0.07
C THR A 107 17.37 0.52 -0.03
N ASP A 108 18.68 0.39 -0.32
CA ASP A 108 19.64 1.51 -0.32
C ASP A 108 19.34 2.58 -1.40
N HIS A 109 18.66 2.21 -2.49
CA HIS A 109 18.40 3.09 -3.64
C HIS A 109 17.10 3.90 -3.57
N ALA A 110 16.35 3.80 -2.48
CA ALA A 110 14.91 4.04 -2.51
C ALA A 110 14.38 5.13 -1.58
N THR A 111 15.25 5.79 -0.82
CA THR A 111 14.81 6.92 0.01
C THR A 111 14.75 8.18 -0.85
N SER A 112 13.70 8.32 -1.66
CA SER A 112 13.23 9.68 -1.95
C SER A 112 12.81 10.31 -0.62
N SER A 113 12.90 11.63 -0.47
CA SER A 113 12.51 12.34 0.77
C SER A 113 11.07 12.09 1.21
N THR A 114 10.26 11.39 0.40
CA THR A 114 8.84 11.12 0.64
C THR A 114 8.45 9.64 0.56
N ALA A 115 9.38 8.71 0.36
CA ALA A 115 9.08 7.28 0.27
C ALA A 115 10.17 6.42 0.91
N THR A 116 9.75 5.33 1.56
CA THR A 116 10.64 4.24 1.99
C THR A 116 10.18 2.97 1.31
N ILE A 117 11.12 2.20 0.76
CA ILE A 117 10.83 0.99 -0.02
C ILE A 117 11.54 -0.19 0.61
N TRP A 118 10.86 -1.33 0.63
CA TRP A 118 11.38 -2.63 1.01
C TRP A 118 11.21 -3.59 -0.16
N ARG A 119 12.22 -4.40 -0.42
CA ARG A 119 12.11 -5.57 -1.29
C ARG A 119 11.66 -6.74 -0.43
N LEU A 120 10.51 -7.33 -0.74
CA LEU A 120 9.95 -8.44 0.03
C LEU A 120 10.59 -9.77 -0.43
N HIS A 121 10.41 -10.10 -1.71
CA HIS A 121 11.01 -11.25 -2.41
C HIS A 121 10.84 -11.06 -3.92
N ASP A 122 11.65 -11.75 -4.72
CA ASP A 122 11.62 -11.67 -6.19
C ASP A 122 11.58 -10.21 -6.70
N LYS A 123 10.50 -9.87 -7.43
CA LYS A 123 10.12 -8.58 -8.01
C LYS A 123 9.08 -7.82 -7.17
N ALA A 124 8.79 -8.27 -5.94
CA ALA A 124 7.75 -7.70 -5.08
C ALA A 124 8.33 -6.67 -4.10
N TYR A 125 7.69 -5.50 -4.06
CA TYR A 125 8.10 -4.35 -3.26
C TYR A 125 6.96 -3.86 -2.39
N ALA A 126 7.29 -3.45 -1.16
CA ALA A 126 6.41 -2.67 -0.31
C ALA A 126 6.96 -1.24 -0.22
N MET A 127 6.07 -0.26 -0.30
CA MET A 127 6.45 1.16 -0.27
C MET A 127 5.54 1.89 0.70
N ILE A 128 6.11 2.80 1.50
CA ILE A 128 5.35 3.70 2.37
C ILE A 128 5.72 5.14 2.02
N TYR A 129 4.72 5.92 1.60
CA TYR A 129 4.87 7.31 1.20
C TYR A 129 4.34 8.24 2.26
N LEU A 130 5.07 9.33 2.51
CA LEU A 130 4.59 10.48 3.24
C LEU A 130 4.13 11.56 2.26
N ARG A 131 2.85 11.95 2.35
CA ARG A 131 2.28 13.11 1.65
C ARG A 131 1.75 14.10 2.69
N PRO A 132 1.57 15.40 2.34
CA PRO A 132 1.17 16.42 3.31
C PRO A 132 -0.09 16.11 4.15
N LYS A 133 -1.04 15.32 3.63
CA LYS A 133 -2.31 14.97 4.31
C LYS A 133 -2.54 13.47 4.49
N LYS A 134 -1.61 12.62 4.07
CA LYS A 134 -1.81 11.17 4.08
C LYS A 134 -0.50 10.40 4.08
N ILE A 135 -0.54 9.22 4.68
CA ILE A 135 0.46 8.18 4.51
C ILE A 135 -0.17 7.11 3.64
N ILE A 136 0.54 6.68 2.61
CA ILE A 136 0.06 5.66 1.65
C ILE A 136 1.00 4.47 1.73
N ALA A 137 0.45 3.27 1.74
CA ALA A 137 1.17 2.06 1.42
C ALA A 137 0.91 1.67 -0.03
N SER A 138 1.93 1.15 -0.70
CA SER A 138 1.83 0.51 -2.01
C SER A 138 2.50 -0.85 -1.94
N PHE A 139 1.83 -1.87 -2.47
CA PHE A 139 2.48 -3.09 -2.91
C PHE A 139 2.67 -2.98 -4.41
N GLU A 140 3.91 -3.16 -4.89
CA GLU A 140 4.25 -3.04 -6.30
C GLU A 140 5.03 -4.25 -6.78
N ARG A 141 4.85 -4.58 -8.06
CA ARG A 141 5.60 -5.65 -8.71
C ARG A 141 6.08 -5.15 -10.07
N HIS A 142 7.38 -4.88 -10.17
CA HIS A 142 8.02 -4.31 -11.37
C HIS A 142 9.15 -5.21 -11.86
N ASP A 143 9.48 -5.14 -13.15
CA ASP A 143 10.71 -5.74 -13.65
C ASP A 143 11.92 -4.97 -13.10
N PRO A 144 13.01 -5.62 -12.66
CA PRO A 144 14.23 -4.91 -12.24
C PRO A 144 14.84 -4.01 -13.31
N ASN A 145 14.40 -4.11 -14.58
CA ASN A 145 14.82 -3.25 -15.68
C ASN A 145 14.00 -1.94 -15.81
N ASP A 146 12.96 -1.74 -15.00
CA ASP A 146 12.06 -0.57 -15.08
C ASP A 146 12.48 0.60 -14.15
N LEU A 147 13.67 0.55 -13.54
CA LEU A 147 14.23 1.58 -12.64
C LEU A 147 15.50 2.25 -13.20
#